data_AF-A0A534K7G4-F1
#
_entry.id   AF-A0A534K7G4-F1
#
_cell.length_a   1.000
_cell.length_b   1.000
_cell.length_c   1.000
_cell.angle_alpha   90.00
_cell.angle_beta   90.00
_cell.angle_gamma   90.00
#
_symmetry.space_group_name_H-M   'P 1'
#
loop_
_entity.id
_entity.type
_entity.pdbx_description
1 polymer ?
#
loop_
_entity_poly.entity_id
_entity_poly.type
_entity_poly.pdbx_seq_one_letter_code
_entity_poly.pdbx_strand_id
1 'polypeptide(L)'
;MSGLLNEHVKPSTGRPEPPRNQRGRGGASPQGATPEEIQANHDLYRELMDRFTVLAETCARFSAEVYRRSGTPIESDVEGTVQRNLSIAHTVFSSWSLEILAVIYLNKAIRLHDLRGAIHTISARTLATKLRQLERAGLVQREDSEKEPTETRYYLTHKGLMITRLGEPVFLYLRLADGWRAAMGEDAEARAPHEVPVPSPVSQV
;
A
#
# COMPACT_ATOMS: atom_id res chain seq x y z
N MET A 1 64.12 49.51 -7.34
CA MET A 1 63.04 50.02 -8.20
C MET A 1 61.85 49.09 -8.03
N SER A 2 60.70 49.65 -7.65
CA SER A 2 59.33 49.12 -7.80
C SER A 2 59.05 47.74 -7.18
N GLY A 3 58.29 47.56 -6.09
CA GLY A 3 57.03 48.23 -5.75
C GLY A 3 55.90 47.65 -6.61
N LEU A 4 54.99 46.86 -6.01
CA LEU A 4 53.54 46.82 -6.26
C LEU A 4 52.84 45.74 -5.39
N LEU A 5 52.19 46.24 -4.34
CA LEU A 5 50.88 45.88 -3.75
C LEU A 5 50.47 44.40 -3.59
N ASN A 6 50.51 43.97 -2.33
CA ASN A 6 49.83 42.79 -1.80
C ASN A 6 48.41 43.21 -1.35
N GLU A 7 47.36 42.89 -2.12
CA GLU A 7 45.98 43.11 -1.70
C GLU A 7 45.57 42.12 -0.61
N HIS A 8 45.11 42.69 0.51
CA HIS A 8 44.50 41.97 1.62
C HIS A 8 43.13 41.42 1.21
N VAL A 9 43.04 40.11 0.98
CA VAL A 9 41.76 39.39 0.94
C VAL A 9 41.24 39.27 2.37
N LYS A 10 40.19 40.02 2.70
CA LYS A 10 39.43 39.88 3.97
C LYS A 10 38.76 38.49 4.05
N PRO A 11 38.68 37.87 5.23
CA PRO A 11 37.91 36.64 5.42
C PRO A 11 36.41 36.97 5.38
N SER A 12 35.69 36.39 4.41
CA SER A 12 34.23 36.43 4.36
C SER A 12 33.67 35.51 5.46
N THR A 13 33.28 36.11 6.58
CA THR A 13 32.43 35.48 7.60
C THR A 13 30.98 35.53 7.15
N GLY A 14 30.64 34.74 6.13
CA GLY A 14 29.26 34.46 5.74
C GLY A 14 28.75 33.23 6.49
N ARG A 15 27.79 33.41 7.42
CA ARG A 15 26.98 32.30 7.95
C ARG A 15 26.32 31.57 6.76
N PRO A 16 26.30 30.22 6.74
CA PRO A 16 25.46 29.52 5.75
C PRO A 16 23.99 29.84 6.03
N GLU A 17 23.30 30.39 5.03
CA GLU A 17 21.85 30.57 5.08
C GLU A 17 21.17 29.20 5.29
N PRO A 18 20.17 29.10 6.18
CA PRO A 18 19.42 27.86 6.33
C PRO A 18 18.62 27.59 5.04
N PRO A 19 18.41 26.31 4.68
CA PRO A 19 17.66 25.96 3.49
C PRO A 19 16.26 26.59 3.55
N ARG A 20 15.93 27.35 2.51
CA ARG A 20 14.65 28.00 2.30
C ARG A 20 13.54 26.96 2.46
N ASN A 21 12.82 27.07 3.56
CA ASN A 21 11.73 26.19 3.98
C ASN A 21 10.66 26.17 2.87
N GLN A 22 10.69 25.17 1.97
CA GLN A 22 9.57 24.85 1.09
C GLN A 22 8.46 24.15 1.91
N ARG A 23 7.97 24.83 2.95
CA ARG A 23 6.69 24.49 3.58
C ARG A 23 5.64 25.33 2.88
N GLY A 24 4.76 24.63 2.16
CA GLY A 24 3.69 25.24 1.41
C GLY A 24 3.60 24.81 -0.05
N ARG A 25 3.92 23.55 -0.40
CA ARG A 25 3.04 22.90 -1.38
C ARG A 25 1.72 22.65 -0.66
N GLY A 26 0.89 23.69 -0.65
CA GLY A 26 -0.52 23.57 -0.29
C GLY A 26 -1.09 22.40 -1.07
N GLY A 27 -2.00 21.67 -0.42
CA GLY A 27 -2.85 20.73 -1.13
C GLY A 27 -3.38 21.42 -2.38
N ALA A 28 -3.27 20.74 -3.52
CA ALA A 28 -3.91 21.21 -4.73
C ALA A 28 -5.42 21.27 -4.44
N SER A 29 -5.92 22.47 -4.12
CA SER A 29 -7.35 22.74 -4.21
C SER A 29 -7.79 22.40 -5.65
N PRO A 30 -8.93 21.73 -5.85
CA PRO A 30 -9.39 21.34 -7.16
C PRO A 30 -9.93 22.57 -7.90
N GLN A 31 -9.03 23.36 -8.48
CA GLN A 31 -9.39 24.41 -9.43
C GLN A 31 -8.69 24.09 -10.74
N GLY A 32 -9.44 23.52 -11.69
CA GLY A 32 -8.92 23.28 -13.03
C GLY A 32 -9.61 22.22 -13.90
N ALA A 33 -10.64 21.50 -13.41
CA ALA A 33 -11.39 20.58 -14.26
C ALA A 33 -12.58 21.30 -14.92
N THR A 34 -12.69 21.20 -16.24
CA THR A 34 -13.86 21.65 -17.00
C THR A 34 -15.10 20.81 -16.65
N PRO A 35 -16.33 21.33 -16.83
CA PRO A 35 -17.55 20.54 -16.61
C PRO A 35 -17.59 19.25 -17.43
N GLU A 36 -17.01 19.27 -18.64
CA GLU A 36 -16.87 18.09 -19.51
C GLU A 36 -15.90 17.06 -18.93
N GLU A 37 -14.76 17.48 -18.37
CA GLU A 37 -13.82 16.59 -17.68
C GLU A 37 -14.41 15.99 -16.40
N ILE A 38 -15.20 16.76 -15.65
CA ILE A 38 -15.92 16.27 -14.46
C ILE A 38 -16.93 15.19 -14.88
N GLN A 39 -17.70 15.43 -15.93
CA GLN A 39 -18.67 14.47 -16.45
C GLN A 39 -18.00 13.21 -17.02
N ALA A 40 -16.92 13.37 -17.79
CA ALA A 40 -16.16 12.24 -18.32
C ALA A 40 -15.54 11.38 -17.22
N ASN A 41 -15.02 12.00 -16.15
CA ASN A 41 -14.52 11.28 -14.97
C ASN A 41 -15.66 10.54 -14.24
N HIS A 42 -16.86 11.13 -14.18
CA HIS A 42 -18.04 10.48 -13.61
C HIS A 42 -18.46 9.26 -14.43
N ASP A 43 -18.50 9.37 -15.75
CA ASP A 43 -18.90 8.27 -16.63
C ASP A 43 -17.87 7.13 -16.61
N LEU A 44 -16.58 7.46 -16.62
CA LEU A 44 -15.50 6.48 -16.46
C LEU A 44 -15.61 5.74 -15.11
N TYR A 45 -15.87 6.47 -14.02
CA TYR A 45 -16.06 5.85 -12.71
C TYR A 45 -17.24 4.88 -12.71
N ARG A 46 -18.40 5.30 -13.24
CA ARG A 46 -19.58 4.44 -13.36
C ARG A 46 -19.26 3.16 -14.14
N GLU A 47 -18.60 3.29 -15.30
CA GLU A 47 -18.19 2.14 -16.11
C GLU A 47 -17.27 1.18 -15.33
N LEU A 48 -16.27 1.72 -14.63
CA LEU A 48 -15.36 0.91 -13.83
C LEU A 48 -16.10 0.18 -12.68
N MET A 49 -17.04 0.86 -12.02
CA MET A 49 -17.86 0.27 -10.95
C MET A 49 -18.77 -0.85 -11.46
N ASP A 50 -19.37 -0.68 -12.64
CA ASP A 50 -20.15 -1.74 -13.28
C ASP A 50 -19.26 -2.97 -13.58
N ARG A 51 -18.04 -2.75 -14.05
CA ARG A 51 -17.05 -3.83 -14.29
C ARG A 51 -16.62 -4.52 -13.00
N PHE A 52 -16.46 -3.80 -11.89
CA PHE A 52 -16.18 -4.41 -10.59
C PHE A 52 -17.36 -5.24 -10.08
N THR A 53 -18.60 -4.80 -10.31
CA THR A 53 -19.80 -5.59 -9.98
C THR A 53 -19.81 -6.91 -10.73
N VAL A 54 -19.58 -6.89 -12.04
CA VAL A 54 -19.48 -8.12 -12.86
C VAL A 54 -18.36 -9.04 -12.39
N LEU A 55 -17.19 -8.47 -12.05
CA LEU A 55 -16.08 -9.24 -11.51
C LEU A 55 -16.44 -9.92 -10.18
N ALA A 56 -17.06 -9.19 -9.25
CA ALA A 56 -17.47 -9.71 -7.95
C ALA A 56 -18.46 -10.87 -8.09
N GLU A 57 -19.46 -10.75 -8.97
CA GLU A 57 -20.40 -11.83 -9.26
C GLU A 57 -19.70 -13.04 -9.89
N THR A 58 -18.75 -12.82 -10.80
CA THR A 58 -17.97 -13.89 -11.42
C THR A 58 -17.16 -14.65 -10.37
N CYS A 59 -16.49 -13.94 -9.46
CA CYS A 59 -15.75 -14.53 -8.34
C CYS A 59 -16.67 -15.31 -7.38
N ALA A 60 -17.87 -14.79 -7.09
CA ALA A 60 -18.84 -15.47 -6.23
C ALA A 60 -19.30 -16.79 -6.86
N ARG A 61 -19.64 -16.78 -8.16
CA ARG A 61 -20.03 -17.99 -8.91
C ARG A 61 -18.89 -19.02 -8.96
N PHE A 62 -17.66 -18.56 -9.23
CA PHE A 62 -16.48 -19.42 -9.22
C PHE A 62 -16.26 -20.06 -7.85
N SER A 63 -16.37 -19.28 -6.77
CA SER A 63 -16.22 -19.78 -5.40
C SER A 63 -17.26 -20.85 -5.07
N ALA A 64 -18.53 -20.60 -5.43
CA ALA A 64 -19.61 -21.57 -5.26
C ALA A 64 -19.36 -22.88 -6.04
N GLU A 65 -18.81 -22.79 -7.25
CA GLU A 65 -18.39 -23.97 -8.03
C GLU A 65 -17.27 -24.75 -7.33
N VAL A 66 -16.25 -24.05 -6.82
CA VAL A 66 -15.14 -24.67 -6.10
C VAL A 66 -15.66 -25.44 -4.88
N TYR A 67 -16.49 -24.82 -4.04
CA TYR A 67 -17.06 -25.49 -2.85
C TYR A 67 -17.89 -26.72 -3.22
N ARG A 68 -18.67 -26.64 -4.29
CA ARG A 68 -19.50 -27.76 -4.76
C ARG A 68 -18.64 -28.93 -5.22
N ARG A 69 -17.55 -28.66 -5.95
CA ARG A 69 -16.65 -29.71 -6.48
C ARG A 69 -15.67 -30.25 -5.45
N SER A 70 -15.24 -29.45 -4.49
CA SER A 70 -14.32 -29.87 -3.43
C SER A 70 -15.00 -30.67 -2.33
N GLY A 71 -16.34 -30.75 -2.31
CA GLY A 71 -17.10 -31.48 -1.29
C GLY A 71 -17.09 -30.79 0.08
N THR A 72 -16.92 -29.46 0.10
CA THR A 72 -16.94 -28.66 1.34
C THR A 72 -18.02 -27.57 1.26
N PRO A 73 -19.32 -27.91 1.29
CA PRO A 73 -20.37 -26.89 1.31
C PRO A 73 -20.25 -26.06 2.59
N ILE A 74 -20.15 -24.73 2.47
CA ILE A 74 -20.07 -23.81 3.63
C ILE A 74 -21.23 -24.08 4.61
N GLU A 75 -22.41 -24.38 4.08
CA GLU A 75 -23.65 -24.64 4.83
C GLU A 75 -23.54 -25.83 5.78
N SER A 76 -22.64 -26.78 5.53
CA SER A 76 -22.49 -28.01 6.33
C SER A 76 -21.49 -27.89 7.48
N ASP A 77 -20.57 -26.91 7.42
CA ASP A 77 -19.53 -26.65 8.43
C ASP A 77 -19.07 -25.18 8.35
N VAL A 78 -19.95 -24.27 8.78
CA VAL A 78 -19.65 -22.83 8.78
C VAL A 78 -18.49 -22.54 9.73
N GLU A 79 -18.52 -23.12 10.93
CA GLU A 79 -17.53 -22.87 11.98
C GLU A 79 -16.12 -23.32 11.56
N GLY A 80 -15.97 -24.56 11.07
CA GLY A 80 -14.68 -25.05 10.59
C GLY A 80 -14.18 -24.30 9.36
N THR A 81 -15.09 -23.79 8.51
CA THR A 81 -14.73 -22.92 7.38
C THR A 81 -14.21 -21.57 7.84
N VAL A 82 -14.90 -20.93 8.79
CA VAL A 82 -14.43 -19.68 9.41
C VAL A 82 -13.05 -19.89 10.05
N GLN A 83 -12.88 -20.96 10.83
CA GLN A 83 -11.62 -21.24 11.52
C GLN A 83 -10.46 -21.44 10.53
N ARG A 84 -10.68 -22.18 9.43
CA ARG A 84 -9.68 -22.35 8.36
C ARG A 84 -9.33 -21.01 7.70
N ASN A 85 -10.32 -20.19 7.37
CA ASN A 85 -10.11 -18.89 6.75
C ASN A 85 -9.34 -17.93 7.67
N LEU A 86 -9.66 -17.90 8.97
CA LEU A 86 -8.93 -17.11 9.96
C LEU A 86 -7.47 -17.58 10.10
N SER A 87 -7.24 -18.89 10.12
CA SER A 87 -5.88 -19.44 10.14
C SER A 87 -5.06 -19.01 8.92
N ILE A 88 -5.66 -19.06 7.73
CA ILE A 88 -5.04 -18.58 6.49
C ILE A 88 -4.77 -17.07 6.58
N ALA A 89 -5.73 -16.27 7.05
CA ALA A 89 -5.57 -14.83 7.21
C ALA A 89 -4.42 -14.47 8.14
N HIS A 90 -4.33 -15.13 9.30
CA HIS A 90 -3.23 -14.90 10.24
C HIS A 90 -1.86 -15.37 9.73
N THR A 91 -1.82 -16.35 8.83
CA THR A 91 -0.55 -16.90 8.31
C THR A 91 -0.08 -16.15 7.07
N VAL A 92 -0.95 -16.02 6.07
CA VAL A 92 -0.63 -15.49 4.73
C VAL A 92 -0.84 -13.99 4.62
N PHE A 93 -1.83 -13.46 5.34
CA PHE A 93 -2.21 -12.04 5.31
C PHE A 93 -1.83 -11.29 6.59
N SER A 94 -0.86 -11.83 7.34
CA SER A 94 -0.29 -11.12 8.50
C SER A 94 0.32 -9.78 8.09
N SER A 95 0.41 -8.84 9.05
CA SER A 95 1.01 -7.51 8.83
C SER A 95 2.29 -7.55 7.98
N TRP A 96 2.37 -6.62 7.01
CA TRP A 96 3.42 -6.47 5.98
C TRP A 96 3.37 -7.46 4.82
N SER A 97 2.62 -8.56 4.91
CA SER A 97 2.65 -9.61 3.88
C SER A 97 2.08 -9.09 2.56
N LEU A 98 0.93 -8.41 2.61
CA LEU A 98 0.28 -7.86 1.42
C LEU A 98 1.10 -6.73 0.80
N GLU A 99 1.69 -5.87 1.61
CA GLU A 99 2.56 -4.77 1.18
C GLU A 99 3.79 -5.30 0.47
N ILE A 100 4.46 -6.31 1.04
CA ILE A 100 5.61 -6.97 0.42
C ILE A 100 5.22 -7.61 -0.91
N LEU A 101 4.13 -8.39 -0.93
CA LEU A 101 3.66 -9.06 -2.15
C LEU A 101 3.28 -8.06 -3.24
N ALA A 102 2.60 -6.96 -2.89
CA ALA A 102 2.22 -5.90 -3.82
C ALA A 102 3.43 -5.19 -4.42
N VAL A 103 4.43 -4.84 -3.60
CA VAL A 103 5.66 -4.22 -4.09
C VAL A 103 6.41 -5.14 -5.04
N ILE A 104 6.58 -6.42 -4.69
CA ILE A 104 7.26 -7.39 -5.57
C ILE A 104 6.44 -7.59 -6.87
N TYR A 105 5.12 -7.69 -6.79
CA TYR A 105 4.24 -7.86 -7.95
C TYR A 105 4.37 -6.73 -8.99
N LEU A 106 4.41 -5.49 -8.52
CA LEU A 106 4.53 -4.30 -9.37
C LEU A 106 5.93 -4.16 -9.96
N ASN A 107 6.98 -4.52 -9.20
CA ASN A 107 8.37 -4.43 -9.65
C ASN A 107 8.85 -5.66 -10.44
N LYS A 108 8.08 -6.77 -10.44
CA LYS A 108 8.40 -8.10 -11.01
C LYS A 108 9.56 -8.82 -10.31
N ALA A 109 10.62 -8.08 -10.00
CA ALA A 109 11.79 -8.50 -9.25
C ALA A 109 12.32 -7.30 -8.47
N ILE A 110 12.70 -7.48 -7.21
CA ILE A 110 13.18 -6.35 -6.39
C ILE A 110 14.31 -6.77 -5.44
N ARG A 111 15.29 -5.87 -5.28
CA ARG A 111 16.40 -6.06 -4.32
C ARG A 111 15.92 -5.79 -2.90
N LEU A 112 16.56 -6.41 -1.90
CA LEU A 112 16.19 -6.23 -0.48
C LEU A 112 16.16 -4.77 -0.05
N HIS A 113 17.19 -4.01 -0.44
CA HIS A 113 17.30 -2.59 -0.12
C HIS A 113 16.13 -1.78 -0.69
N ASP A 114 15.80 -2.01 -1.96
CA ASP A 114 14.76 -1.26 -2.67
C ASP A 114 13.37 -1.65 -2.15
N LEU A 115 13.17 -2.92 -1.81
CA LEU A 115 11.94 -3.39 -1.15
C LEU A 115 11.74 -2.74 0.22
N ARG A 116 12.81 -2.62 1.02
CA ARG A 116 12.74 -1.88 2.29
C ARG A 116 12.45 -0.41 2.05
N GLY A 117 13.06 0.18 1.03
CA GLY A 117 12.83 1.57 0.63
C GLY A 117 11.37 1.82 0.26
N ALA A 118 10.73 0.91 -0.47
CA ALA A 118 9.33 1.04 -0.85
C ALA A 118 8.36 0.96 0.34
N ILE A 119 8.76 0.30 1.44
CA ILE A 119 7.95 0.11 2.64
C ILE A 119 8.58 0.91 3.80
N HIS A 120 8.54 2.24 3.73
CA HIS A 120 9.30 3.14 4.60
C HIS A 120 9.14 2.91 6.12
N THR A 121 8.04 2.30 6.57
CA THR A 121 7.72 2.06 7.98
C THR A 121 8.22 0.72 8.51
N ILE A 122 8.73 -0.20 7.67
CA ILE A 122 9.16 -1.53 8.10
C ILE A 122 10.64 -1.55 8.53
N SER A 123 10.93 -2.18 9.67
CA SER A 123 12.31 -2.43 10.09
C SER A 123 12.98 -3.51 9.22
N ALA A 124 14.29 -3.44 9.04
CA ALA A 124 15.05 -4.46 8.29
C ALA A 124 14.89 -5.87 8.90
N ARG A 125 14.87 -5.97 10.24
CA ARG A 125 14.64 -7.23 10.96
C ARG A 125 13.25 -7.79 10.69
N THR A 126 12.23 -6.95 10.71
CA THR A 126 10.85 -7.34 10.41
C THR A 126 10.71 -7.80 8.97
N LEU A 127 11.25 -7.02 8.02
CA LEU A 127 11.22 -7.37 6.59
C LEU A 127 11.89 -8.72 6.33
N ALA A 128 13.10 -8.95 6.84
CA ALA A 128 13.80 -10.22 6.67
C ALA A 128 13.02 -11.40 7.28
N THR A 129 12.36 -11.18 8.42
CA THR A 129 11.51 -12.21 9.04
C THR A 129 10.29 -12.53 8.19
N LYS A 130 9.65 -11.49 7.63
CA LYS A 130 8.48 -11.65 6.76
C LYS A 130 8.82 -12.31 5.44
N LEU A 131 9.93 -11.94 4.80
CA LEU A 131 10.41 -12.59 3.58
C LEU A 131 10.65 -14.09 3.80
N ARG A 132 11.32 -14.48 4.90
CA ARG A 132 11.47 -15.90 5.26
C ARG A 132 10.13 -16.61 5.47
N GLN A 133 9.14 -15.94 6.07
CA GLN A 133 7.79 -16.51 6.24
C GLN A 133 7.11 -16.72 4.88
N LEU A 134 7.18 -15.73 3.99
CA LEU A 134 6.61 -15.79 2.64
C LEU A 134 7.31 -16.82 1.74
N GLU A 135 8.63 -16.98 1.87
CA GLU A 135 9.40 -18.04 1.21
C GLU A 135 8.96 -19.42 1.70
N ARG A 136 8.86 -19.63 3.02
CA ARG A 136 8.36 -20.89 3.60
C ARG A 136 6.92 -21.20 3.19
N ALA A 137 6.09 -20.17 3.02
CA ALA A 137 4.72 -20.31 2.52
C ALA A 137 4.65 -20.58 0.99
N GLY A 138 5.80 -20.54 0.31
CA GLY A 138 5.94 -20.74 -1.13
C GLY A 138 5.37 -19.60 -1.95
N LEU A 139 5.33 -18.37 -1.41
CA LEU A 139 4.76 -17.18 -2.08
C LEU A 139 5.84 -16.31 -2.73
N VAL A 140 7.02 -16.29 -2.12
CA VAL A 140 8.18 -15.55 -2.58
C VAL A 140 9.33 -16.52 -2.81
N GLN A 141 10.16 -16.24 -3.79
CA GLN A 141 11.43 -16.91 -3.99
C GLN A 141 12.57 -15.90 -3.93
N ARG A 142 13.70 -16.33 -3.38
CA ARG A 142 14.93 -15.56 -3.27
C ARG A 142 15.95 -16.09 -4.27
N GLU A 143 16.61 -15.19 -4.96
CA GLU A 143 17.74 -15.48 -5.84
C GLU A 143 18.93 -14.67 -5.38
N ASP A 144 20.03 -15.36 -5.06
CA ASP A 144 21.30 -14.73 -4.72
C ASP A 144 22.20 -14.74 -5.95
N SER A 145 22.80 -13.60 -6.29
CA SER A 145 23.77 -13.51 -7.37
C SER A 145 25.09 -14.17 -6.97
N GLU A 146 25.56 -15.13 -7.76
CA GLU A 146 26.88 -15.75 -7.57
C GLU A 146 28.02 -14.75 -7.76
N LYS A 147 27.81 -13.74 -8.60
CA LYS A 147 28.82 -12.72 -8.93
C LYS A 147 28.92 -11.63 -7.86
N GLU A 148 27.81 -11.34 -7.18
CA GLU A 148 27.74 -10.30 -6.17
C GLU A 148 26.81 -10.74 -5.03
N PRO A 149 27.34 -11.32 -3.93
CA PRO A 149 26.54 -11.89 -2.84
C PRO A 149 25.60 -10.91 -2.14
N THR A 150 25.81 -9.61 -2.33
CA THR A 150 24.95 -8.53 -1.82
C THR A 150 23.74 -8.24 -2.74
N GLU A 151 23.72 -8.76 -3.96
CA GLU A 151 22.64 -8.57 -4.92
C GLU A 151 21.56 -9.66 -4.79
N THR A 152 20.96 -9.76 -3.61
CA THR A 152 19.79 -10.63 -3.38
C THR A 152 18.54 -10.01 -4.00
N ARG A 153 17.84 -10.79 -4.85
CA ARG A 153 16.56 -10.42 -5.46
C ARG A 153 15.42 -11.31 -4.98
N TYR A 154 14.23 -10.74 -4.93
CA TYR A 154 13.00 -11.43 -4.57
C TYR A 154 11.99 -11.36 -5.71
N TYR A 155 11.31 -12.49 -5.93
CA TYR A 155 10.27 -12.65 -6.94
C TYR A 155 9.06 -13.34 -6.33
N LEU A 156 7.90 -13.16 -6.96
CA LEU A 156 6.75 -14.00 -6.64
C LEU A 156 6.92 -15.37 -7.30
N THR A 157 6.59 -16.42 -6.55
CA THR A 157 6.37 -17.74 -7.14
C THR A 157 5.06 -17.74 -7.94
N HIS A 158 4.75 -18.85 -8.61
CA HIS A 158 3.44 -19.04 -9.23
C HIS A 158 2.29 -18.84 -8.23
N LYS A 159 2.40 -19.42 -7.03
CA LYS A 159 1.40 -19.29 -5.96
C LYS A 159 1.28 -17.83 -5.49
N GLY A 160 2.40 -17.14 -5.30
CA GLY A 160 2.41 -15.72 -4.96
C GLY A 160 1.72 -14.86 -6.01
N LEU A 161 2.02 -15.10 -7.28
CA LEU A 161 1.43 -14.39 -8.41
C LEU A 161 -0.09 -14.59 -8.51
N MET A 162 -0.58 -15.80 -8.26
CA MET A 162 -2.02 -16.07 -8.24
C MET A 162 -2.73 -15.27 -7.14
N ILE A 163 -2.18 -15.27 -5.92
CA ILE A 163 -2.78 -14.51 -4.79
C ILE A 163 -2.76 -13.01 -5.07
N THR A 164 -1.66 -12.46 -5.59
CA THR A 164 -1.60 -11.02 -5.89
C THR A 164 -2.53 -10.61 -7.02
N ARG A 165 -2.71 -11.45 -8.05
CA ARG A 165 -3.69 -11.20 -9.13
C ARG A 165 -5.13 -11.25 -8.64
N LEU A 166 -5.45 -12.16 -7.71
CA LEU A 166 -6.77 -12.20 -7.08
C LEU A 166 -7.00 -10.98 -6.16
N GLY A 167 -5.96 -10.49 -5.50
CA GLY A 167 -6.03 -9.34 -4.59
C GLY A 167 -5.97 -7.97 -5.27
N GLU A 168 -5.25 -7.81 -6.38
CA GLU A 168 -5.04 -6.52 -7.06
C GLU A 168 -6.36 -5.78 -7.38
N PRO A 169 -7.40 -6.43 -7.93
CA PRO A 169 -8.69 -5.79 -8.13
C PRO A 169 -9.31 -5.22 -6.86
N VAL A 170 -9.08 -5.84 -5.69
CA VAL A 170 -9.56 -5.34 -4.40
C VAL A 170 -8.87 -4.02 -4.05
N PHE A 171 -7.55 -3.93 -4.20
CA PHE A 171 -6.81 -2.67 -3.99
C PHE A 171 -7.29 -1.56 -4.94
N LEU A 172 -7.54 -1.90 -6.20
CA LEU A 172 -8.03 -0.96 -7.20
C LEU A 172 -9.43 -0.46 -6.87
N TYR A 173 -10.34 -1.36 -6.48
CA TYR A 173 -11.69 -1.03 -6.06
C TYR A 173 -11.68 -0.08 -4.86
N LEU A 174 -10.94 -0.43 -3.80
CA LEU A 174 -10.86 0.42 -2.60
C LEU A 174 -10.32 1.80 -2.91
N ARG A 175 -9.24 1.88 -3.70
CA ARG A 175 -8.66 3.17 -4.11
C ARG A 175 -9.62 4.02 -4.93
N LEU A 176 -10.41 3.39 -5.81
CA LEU A 176 -11.39 4.08 -6.64
C LEU A 176 -12.60 4.53 -5.81
N ALA A 177 -13.12 3.67 -4.94
CA ALA A 177 -14.24 3.98 -4.06
C ALA A 177 -13.89 5.11 -3.08
N ASP A 178 -12.71 5.06 -2.46
CA ASP A 178 -12.24 6.12 -1.56
C ASP A 178 -11.96 7.43 -2.31
N GLY A 179 -11.33 7.36 -3.48
CA GLY A 179 -11.05 8.52 -4.32
C GLY A 179 -12.33 9.21 -4.82
N TRP A 180 -13.38 8.42 -5.09
CA TRP A 180 -14.69 8.92 -5.48
C TRP A 180 -15.40 9.64 -4.36
N ARG A 181 -15.42 9.05 -3.15
CA ARG A 181 -16.04 9.67 -1.96
C ARG A 181 -15.38 11.00 -1.61
N ALA A 182 -14.05 11.07 -1.74
CA ALA A 182 -13.31 12.32 -1.58
C ALA A 182 -13.68 13.37 -2.64
N ALA A 183 -13.89 12.97 -3.90
CA ALA A 183 -14.28 13.86 -5.00
C ALA A 183 -15.73 14.39 -4.86
N MET A 184 -16.64 13.60 -4.27
CA MET A 184 -18.03 13.98 -4.01
C MET A 184 -18.22 14.80 -2.72
N GLY A 185 -17.13 15.06 -1.97
CA GLY A 185 -17.17 15.83 -0.72
C GLY A 185 -17.76 15.09 0.49
N GLU A 186 -18.11 13.81 0.36
CA GLU A 186 -18.78 13.03 1.40
C GLU A 186 -17.87 12.79 2.64
N ASP A 187 -16.55 12.77 2.45
CA ASP A 187 -15.57 12.62 3.54
C ASP A 187 -15.22 13.94 4.24
N ALA A 188 -15.64 15.09 3.72
CA ALA A 188 -15.46 16.38 4.40
C ALA A 188 -16.39 16.51 5.63
N GLU A 189 -17.57 15.88 5.57
CA GLU A 189 -18.58 15.93 6.62
C GLU A 189 -18.38 14.80 7.67
N ALA A 190 -17.86 13.64 7.25
CA ALA A 190 -17.54 12.53 8.14
C ALA A 190 -16.26 12.72 8.99
N ARG A 191 -15.48 13.78 8.73
CA ARG A 191 -14.23 14.10 9.44
C ARG A 191 -14.37 15.11 10.57
N ALA A 192 -15.60 15.54 10.89
CA ALA A 192 -15.83 16.25 12.14
C ALA A 192 -15.38 15.33 13.29
N PRO A 193 -14.46 15.77 14.18
CA PRO A 193 -14.03 14.92 15.27
C PRO A 193 -15.26 14.59 16.12
N HIS A 194 -15.65 13.32 16.14
CA HIS A 194 -16.54 12.81 17.17
C HIS A 194 -15.77 12.97 18.47
N GLU A 195 -16.09 14.04 19.20
CA GLU A 195 -15.58 14.29 20.53
C GLU A 195 -16.01 13.10 21.39
N VAL A 196 -15.09 12.14 21.57
CA VAL A 196 -15.30 11.00 22.44
C VAL A 196 -15.54 11.58 23.84
N PRO A 197 -16.73 11.41 24.45
CA PRO A 197 -16.98 11.98 25.76
C PRO A 197 -16.01 11.35 26.74
N VAL A 198 -15.13 12.16 27.33
CA VAL A 198 -14.31 11.75 28.46
C VAL A 198 -15.28 11.53 29.64
N PRO A 199 -15.39 10.33 30.22
CA PRO A 199 -16.26 10.14 31.38
C PRO A 199 -15.74 11.00 32.54
N SER A 200 -16.63 11.81 33.12
CA SER A 200 -16.30 12.64 34.29
C SER A 200 -15.77 11.77 35.43
N PRO A 201 -14.73 12.22 36.17
CA PRO A 201 -14.28 11.50 37.34
C PRO A 201 -15.38 11.49 38.40
N VAL A 202 -15.74 10.29 38.85
CA VAL A 202 -16.63 10.09 40.00
C VAL A 202 -15.93 10.68 41.21
N SER A 203 -16.46 11.78 41.76
CA SER A 203 -16.09 12.23 43.10
C SER A 203 -16.47 11.16 44.10
N GLN A 204 -15.47 10.50 44.68
CA GLN A 204 -15.66 9.69 45.88
C GLN A 204 -15.89 10.65 47.05
N VAL A 205 -17.04 10.47 47.71
CA VAL A 205 -17.34 10.93 49.07
C VAL A 205 -17.20 9.73 49.99
#